data_AF-A0A1I1DJW8-F1
#
_entry.id   AF-A0A1I1DJW8-F1
#
_cell.length_a   1.000
_cell.length_b   1.000
_cell.length_c   1.000
_cell.angle_alpha   90.00
_cell.angle_beta   90.00
_cell.angle_gamma   90.00
#
_symmetry.space_group_name_H-M   'P 1'
#
loop_
_entity.id
_entity.type
_entity.pdbx_description
1 polymer ?
#
loop_
_entity_poly.entity_id
_entity_poly.type
_entity_poly.pdbx_seq_one_letter_code
_entity_poly.pdbx_strand_id
1 'polypeptide(L)'
;MPHIQSGFLEVKQGKIKKKLHIILEGTDKRIELGDLLDRIVAREVQCRTQHLICTPEEEPLKKWMLRTRFDNARVVAAERAISDGNDYLAGRIREFHSGYPPESSKRN
;
A
#
# COMPACT_ATOMS: atom_id res chain seq x y z
N MET A 1 6.51 -3.61 -17.02
CA MET A 1 6.98 -3.57 -15.62
C MET A 1 7.84 -4.81 -15.36
N PRO A 2 9.14 -4.69 -15.05
CA PRO A 2 10.09 -5.82 -15.07
C PRO A 2 9.92 -6.83 -13.93
N HIS A 3 9.26 -6.44 -12.84
CA HIS A 3 9.03 -7.29 -11.68
C HIS A 3 7.71 -8.09 -11.76
N ILE A 4 6.85 -7.79 -12.75
CA ILE A 4 5.66 -8.61 -13.05
C ILE A 4 6.02 -9.52 -14.21
N GLN A 5 6.02 -10.83 -13.98
CA GLN A 5 6.25 -11.85 -15.00
C GLN A 5 4.97 -12.64 -15.24
N SER A 6 4.94 -13.45 -16.31
CA SER A 6 3.80 -14.30 -16.61
C SER A 6 3.54 -15.26 -15.43
N GLY A 7 2.44 -15.02 -14.70
CA GLY A 7 2.00 -15.85 -13.58
C GLY A 7 2.47 -15.43 -12.18
N PHE A 8 3.42 -14.49 -12.02
CA PHE A 8 3.88 -14.07 -10.68
C PHE A 8 4.43 -12.64 -10.61
N LEU A 9 4.40 -12.09 -9.39
CA LEU A 9 5.10 -10.87 -8.99
C LEU A 9 6.39 -11.22 -8.25
N GLU A 10 7.54 -10.78 -8.77
CA GLU A 10 8.82 -10.90 -8.10
C GLU A 10 9.02 -9.80 -7.05
N VAL A 11 9.33 -10.20 -5.82
CA VAL A 11 9.57 -9.26 -4.71
C VAL A 11 10.88 -9.59 -4.01
N LYS A 12 11.79 -8.62 -3.94
CA LYS A 12 12.96 -8.66 -3.06
C LYS A 12 12.68 -7.82 -1.81
N GLN A 13 12.46 -8.47 -0.67
CA GLN A 13 12.11 -7.78 0.57
C GLN A 13 13.31 -7.01 1.12
N GLY A 14 13.17 -5.69 1.30
CA GLY A 14 14.26 -4.82 1.75
C GLY A 14 14.81 -5.15 3.15
N LYS A 15 13.94 -5.61 4.07
CA LYS A 15 14.28 -5.90 5.47
C LYS A 15 15.02 -7.23 5.63
N ILE A 16 14.42 -8.31 5.16
CA ILE A 16 14.94 -9.68 5.37
C ILE A 16 15.69 -10.24 4.15
N LYS A 17 15.83 -9.44 3.08
CA LYS A 17 16.55 -9.76 1.84
C LYS A 17 16.09 -11.02 1.10
N LYS A 18 14.98 -11.64 1.52
CA LYS A 18 14.36 -12.77 0.82
C LYS A 18 13.82 -12.33 -0.54
N LYS A 19 13.94 -13.22 -1.52
CA LYS A 19 13.29 -13.13 -2.82
C LYS A 19 12.06 -14.03 -2.81
N LEU A 20 10.94 -13.51 -3.27
CA LEU A 20 9.66 -14.20 -3.31
C LEU A 20 9.06 -14.09 -4.70
N HIS A 21 8.39 -15.15 -5.13
CA HIS A 21 7.47 -15.13 -6.25
C HIS A 21 6.05 -15.24 -5.69
N ILE A 22 5.30 -14.15 -5.79
CA ILE A 22 3.90 -14.12 -5.37
C ILE A 22 3.08 -14.51 -6.59
N ILE A 23 2.48 -15.70 -6.54
CA ILE A 23 1.66 -16.24 -7.63
C ILE A 23 0.45 -15.33 -7.85
N LEU A 24 0.17 -15.01 -9.12
CA LEU A 24 -0.95 -14.14 -9.53
C LEU A 24 -2.12 -14.93 -10.13
N GLU A 25 -1.93 -16.22 -10.41
CA GLU A 25 -2.96 -17.11 -10.95
C GLU A 25 -3.39 -18.13 -9.90
N GLY A 26 -4.69 -18.22 -9.65
CA GLY A 26 -5.29 -19.32 -8.90
C GLY A 26 -5.60 -20.50 -9.81
N THR A 27 -6.24 -21.54 -9.26
CA THR A 27 -6.57 -22.77 -10.01
C THR A 27 -7.45 -22.49 -11.23
N ASP A 28 -8.44 -21.61 -11.10
CA ASP A 28 -9.44 -21.34 -12.16
C ASP A 28 -9.52 -19.88 -12.59
N LYS A 29 -8.88 -18.97 -11.84
CA LYS A 29 -8.94 -17.53 -12.10
C LYS A 29 -7.72 -16.81 -11.56
N ARG A 30 -7.42 -15.66 -12.17
CA ARG A 30 -6.49 -14.68 -11.63
C ARG A 30 -6.91 -14.26 -10.23
N ILE A 31 -5.95 -14.13 -9.31
CA ILE A 31 -6.25 -13.71 -7.94
C ILE A 31 -6.39 -12.19 -7.87
N GLU A 32 -7.00 -11.69 -6.80
CA GLU A 32 -7.27 -10.25 -6.61
C GLU A 32 -6.02 -9.37 -6.68
N LEU A 33 -4.85 -9.91 -6.29
CA LEU A 33 -3.58 -9.20 -6.45
C LEU A 33 -3.22 -9.01 -7.93
N GLY A 34 -3.45 -10.02 -8.77
CA GLY A 34 -3.25 -9.91 -10.21
C GLY A 34 -4.14 -8.82 -10.80
N ASP A 35 -5.43 -8.82 -10.47
CA ASP A 35 -6.40 -7.82 -10.93
C ASP A 35 -6.02 -6.40 -10.44
N LEU A 36 -5.49 -6.28 -9.21
CA LEU A 36 -4.98 -5.01 -8.70
C LEU A 36 -3.78 -4.52 -9.51
N LEU A 37 -2.83 -5.39 -9.84
CA LEU A 37 -1.66 -5.02 -10.64
C LEU A 37 -2.05 -4.58 -12.04
N ASP A 38 -3.00 -5.28 -12.67
CA ASP A 38 -3.49 -4.91 -14.01
C ASP A 38 -4.14 -3.53 -13.98
N ARG A 39 -4.95 -3.23 -12.96
CA ARG A 39 -5.53 -1.90 -12.75
C ARG A 39 -4.48 -0.82 -12.49
N ILE A 40 -3.37 -1.13 -11.83
CA ILE A 40 -2.29 -0.17 -11.58
C ILE A 40 -1.53 0.12 -12.89
N VAL A 41 -1.22 -0.91 -13.66
CA VAL A 41 -0.53 -0.79 -14.95
C VAL A 41 -1.40 -0.09 -16.00
N ALA A 42 -2.72 -0.19 -15.91
CA ALA A 42 -3.65 0.47 -16.83
C ALA A 42 -3.91 1.96 -16.52
N ARG A 43 -3.33 2.55 -15.47
CA ARG A 43 -3.54 3.97 -15.12
C ARG A 43 -2.93 4.90 -16.17
N GLU A 44 -3.54 6.05 -16.39
CA GLU A 44 -2.98 7.09 -17.28
C GLU A 44 -1.63 7.62 -16.77
N VAL A 45 -1.54 7.87 -15.46
CA VAL A 45 -0.29 8.27 -14.81
C VAL A 45 0.54 7.02 -14.52
N GLN A 46 1.64 6.88 -15.27
CA GLN A 46 2.63 5.83 -15.07
C GLN A 46 3.92 6.42 -14.52
N CYS A 47 4.64 5.63 -13.73
CA CYS A 47 5.89 6.09 -13.16
C CYS A 47 6.96 6.12 -14.24
N ARG A 48 7.75 7.19 -14.30
CA ARG A 48 8.89 7.27 -15.26
C ARG A 48 9.94 6.18 -15.04
N THR A 49 9.92 5.56 -13.86
CA THR A 49 10.83 4.50 -13.44
C THR A 49 10.09 3.17 -13.31
N GLN A 50 10.82 2.07 -13.13
CA GLN A 50 10.28 0.71 -13.04
C GLN A 50 9.51 0.40 -11.73
N HIS A 51 8.91 1.41 -11.08
CA HIS A 51 8.13 1.28 -9.86
C HIS A 51 6.62 1.19 -10.16
N LEU A 52 5.88 0.45 -9.33
CA LEU A 52 4.42 0.28 -9.50
C LEU A 52 3.61 1.51 -9.13
N ILE A 53 4.12 2.34 -8.22
CA ILE A 53 3.35 3.41 -7.59
C ILE A 53 4.16 4.69 -7.55
N CYS A 54 3.53 5.79 -7.99
CA CYS A 54 4.14 7.11 -8.11
C CYS A 54 3.18 8.20 -7.66
N THR A 55 3.73 9.40 -7.53
CA THR A 55 2.98 10.64 -7.38
C THR A 55 2.35 11.06 -8.71
N PRO A 56 1.41 12.02 -8.72
CA PRO A 56 0.87 12.60 -9.95
C PRO A 56 1.94 13.18 -10.88
N GLU A 57 3.08 13.60 -10.31
CA GLU A 57 4.26 14.09 -11.03
C GLU A 57 5.16 12.94 -11.53
N GLU A 58 4.66 11.71 -11.54
CA GLU A 58 5.31 10.49 -12.05
C GLU A 58 6.55 10.01 -11.27
N GLU A 59 6.80 10.61 -10.09
CA GLU A 59 7.93 10.28 -9.22
C GLU A 59 7.61 9.08 -8.30
N PRO A 60 8.56 8.17 -8.02
CA PRO A 60 8.33 7.01 -7.15
C PRO A 60 7.86 7.41 -5.76
N LEU A 61 6.79 6.75 -5.27
CA LEU A 61 6.32 6.99 -3.92
C LEU A 61 7.32 6.46 -2.88
N LYS A 62 7.81 7.37 -2.02
CA LYS A 62 8.69 7.01 -0.90
C LYS A 62 7.89 6.39 0.24
N LYS A 63 8.53 5.50 1.03
CA LYS A 63 7.90 4.81 2.17
C LYS A 63 7.21 5.78 3.15
N TRP A 64 7.85 6.90 3.47
CA TRP A 64 7.29 7.89 4.39
C TRP A 64 6.05 8.57 3.82
N MET A 65 5.99 8.84 2.51
CA MET A 65 4.83 9.45 1.85
C MET A 65 3.60 8.55 1.95
N LEU A 66 3.78 7.25 1.72
CA LEU A 66 2.70 6.26 1.87
C LEU A 66 2.18 6.22 3.31
N ARG A 67 3.09 6.23 4.30
CA ARG A 67 2.72 6.28 5.72
C ARG A 67 1.90 7.53 6.03
N THR A 68 2.40 8.70 5.65
CA THR A 68 1.69 9.97 5.90
C THR A 68 0.31 9.98 5.25
N ARG A 69 0.18 9.52 3.99
CA ARG A 69 -1.11 9.45 3.29
C ARG A 69 -2.09 8.52 4.00
N PHE A 70 -1.62 7.36 4.44
CA PHE A 70 -2.43 6.41 5.18
C PHE A 70 -2.86 6.95 6.55
N ASP A 71 -1.93 7.53 7.31
CA ASP A 71 -2.21 8.11 8.64
C ASP A 71 -3.24 9.24 8.53
N ASN A 72 -3.13 10.12 7.53
CA ASN A 72 -4.12 11.16 7.27
C ASN A 72 -5.49 10.59 6.91
N ALA A 73 -5.55 9.60 6.01
CA ALA A 73 -6.81 8.96 5.63
C ALA A 73 -7.48 8.25 6.82
N ARG A 74 -6.67 7.67 7.72
CA ARG A 74 -7.14 7.00 8.93
C ARG A 74 -7.74 7.97 9.93
N VAL A 75 -7.13 9.14 10.12
CA VAL A 75 -7.70 10.21 10.96
C VAL A 75 -9.07 10.65 10.42
N VAL A 76 -9.15 10.95 9.13
CA VAL A 76 -10.41 11.36 8.47
C VAL A 76 -11.48 10.26 8.58
N ALA A 77 -11.11 8.99 8.43
CA ALA A 77 -12.04 7.87 8.58
C ALA A 77 -12.56 7.74 10.02
N ALA A 78 -11.71 7.95 11.03
CA ALA A 78 -12.12 7.92 12.44
C ALA A 78 -13.05 9.10 12.79
N GLU A 79 -12.77 10.30 12.26
CA GLU A 79 -13.63 11.47 12.44
C GLU A 79 -15.01 11.27 11.81
N ARG A 80 -15.07 10.68 10.60
CA ARG A 80 -16.34 10.32 9.95
C ARG A 80 -17.13 9.32 10.79
N ALA A 81 -16.49 8.28 11.31
CA ALA A 81 -17.14 7.30 12.17
C ALA A 81 -17.74 7.93 13.45
N ILE A 82 -17.07 8.93 14.04
CA ILE A 82 -17.63 9.71 15.16
C ILE A 82 -18.84 10.53 14.71
N SER A 83 -18.74 11.23 13.58
CA SER A 83 -19.85 12.01 13.03
C SER A 83 -21.09 11.15 12.76
N ASP A 84 -20.89 9.89 12.42
CA ASP A 84 -21.95 8.90 12.18
C ASP A 84 -22.44 8.24 13.49
N GLY A 85 -21.94 8.66 14.65
CA GLY A 85 -22.31 8.16 15.97
C GLY A 85 -21.72 6.79 16.33
N ASN A 86 -20.67 6.35 15.64
CA ASN A 86 -20.04 5.05 15.83
C ASN A 86 -18.63 5.19 16.47
N ASP A 87 -18.61 5.52 17.75
CA ASP A 87 -17.37 5.68 18.53
C ASP A 87 -16.54 4.39 18.62
N TYR A 88 -17.22 3.23 18.66
CA TYR A 88 -16.54 1.93 18.66
C TYR A 88 -15.71 1.74 17.39
N LEU A 89 -16.31 1.96 16.21
CA LEU A 89 -15.60 1.88 14.93
C LEU A 89 -14.48 2.92 14.86
N ALA A 90 -14.70 4.14 15.34
CA ALA A 90 -13.66 5.16 15.40
C ALA A 90 -12.46 4.71 16.24
N GLY A 91 -12.70 4.06 17.39
CA GLY A 91 -11.66 3.43 18.20
C GLY A 91 -10.87 2.37 17.42
N ARG A 92 -11.57 1.47 16.73
CA ARG A 92 -10.94 0.42 15.91
C ARG A 92 -10.11 0.98 14.76
N ILE A 93 -10.58 2.02 14.09
CA ILE A 93 -9.83 2.72 13.02
C ILE A 93 -8.57 3.37 13.60
N ARG A 94 -8.64 3.91 14.83
CA ARG A 94 -7.46 4.50 15.50
C ARG A 94 -6.43 3.46 15.95
N GLU A 95 -6.87 2.26 16.30
CA GLU A 95 -5.99 1.14 16.65
C GLU A 95 -5.36 0.49 15.43
N PHE A 96 -5.99 0.60 14.25
CA PHE A 96 -5.50 -0.01 13.02
C PHE A 96 -4.19 0.66 12.55
N HIS A 97 -3.07 0.04 12.92
CA HIS A 97 -1.74 0.48 12.53
C HIS A 97 -1.03 -0.55 11.66
N SER A 98 -0.26 -0.06 10.68
CA SER A 98 0.60 -0.87 9.83
C SER A 98 1.86 -1.34 10.59
N GLY A 99 1.72 -2.23 11.57
CA GLY A 99 2.80 -3.05 12.15
C GLY A 99 4.09 -2.37 12.66
N TYR A 100 4.14 -1.05 12.84
CA TYR A 100 5.26 -0.32 13.43
C TYR A 100 4.71 0.76 14.36
N PRO A 101 5.15 0.81 15.64
CA PRO A 101 4.76 1.91 16.52
C PRO A 101 5.20 3.26 15.92
N PRO A 102 4.48 4.36 16.20
CA PRO A 102 5.02 5.69 15.93
C PRO A 102 6.37 5.81 16.65
N GLU A 103 7.40 6.28 15.94
CA GLU A 103 8.64 6.67 16.59
C GLU A 103 8.30 7.76 17.61
N SER A 104 8.19 7.35 18.87
CA SER A 104 8.22 8.26 20.00
C SER A 104 9.52 9.04 19.91
N SER A 105 9.40 10.33 19.66
CA SER A 105 10.30 11.38 20.14
C SER A 105 11.78 10.98 20.25
N LYS A 106 12.52 11.08 19.14
CA LYS A 106 13.94 11.43 19.21
C LYS A 106 14.13 12.86 18.73
N ARG A 107 13.58 13.79 19.51
CA ARG A 107 14.22 15.09 19.76
C ARG A 107 14.65 15.06 21.22
N ASN A 108 15.93 14.76 21.41
CA ASN A 108 16.84 15.27 22.43
C ASN A 108 18.24 15.09 21.85
#